data_AF-A0A2S0MBS9-F1
#
_entry.id   AF-A0A2S0MBS9-F1
#
_cell.length_a   1.000
_cell.length_b   1.000
_cell.length_c   1.000
_cell.angle_alpha   90.00
_cell.angle_beta   90.00
_cell.angle_gamma   90.00
#
_symmetry.space_group_name_H-M   'P 1'
#
loop_
_entity.id
_entity.type
_entity.pdbx_description
1 polymer ?
#
loop_
_entity_poly.entity_id
_entity_poly.type
_entity_poly.pdbx_seq_one_letter_code
_entity_poly.pdbx_strand_id
1 'polypeptide(L)'
;MREILARRCEGLEAGDELFAGVSEDHLSQMAGRMGSPKFMLHDLRKLLATVGERLGLTSAVLRRILNHTPPKADVLHRHYVQLGVEDVRQALEVVQAELLRLGRDG
;
A
#
# COMPACT_ATOMS: atom_id res chain seq x y z
N MET A 1 -10.53 -5.59 -0.52
CA MET A 1 -9.26 -6.28 -0.20
C MET A 1 -9.46 -7.51 0.68
N ARG A 2 -10.21 -7.43 1.78
CA ARG A 2 -10.53 -8.58 2.66
C ARG A 2 -10.99 -9.84 1.91
N GLU A 3 -11.95 -9.72 1.00
CA GLU A 3 -12.46 -10.85 0.21
C GLU A 3 -11.35 -11.54 -0.61
N ILE A 4 -10.48 -10.77 -1.27
CA ILE A 4 -9.37 -11.29 -2.08
C ILE A 4 -8.39 -12.07 -1.20
N LEU A 5 -8.05 -11.51 -0.05
CA LEU A 5 -7.14 -12.16 0.90
C LEU A 5 -7.78 -13.41 1.48
N ALA A 6 -9.06 -13.37 1.88
CA ALA A 6 -9.78 -14.52 2.41
C ALA A 6 -9.80 -15.70 1.44
N ARG A 7 -10.12 -15.45 0.16
CA ARG A 7 -10.07 -16.49 -0.89
C ARG A 7 -8.68 -17.04 -1.12
N ARG A 8 -7.63 -16.21 -1.01
CA ARG A 8 -6.25 -16.68 -1.16
C ARG A 8 -5.74 -17.44 0.06
N CYS A 9 -6.25 -17.14 1.24
CA CYS A 9 -5.92 -17.87 2.47
C CYS A 9 -6.67 -19.20 2.58
N GLU A 10 -7.73 -19.41 1.80
CA GLU A 10 -8.52 -20.64 1.83
C GLU A 10 -7.65 -21.83 1.43
N GLY A 11 -7.51 -22.80 2.36
CA GLY A 11 -6.70 -23.99 2.16
C GLY A 11 -5.19 -23.82 2.37
N LEU A 12 -4.72 -22.65 2.80
CA LEU A 12 -3.31 -22.44 3.16
C LEU A 12 -3.01 -22.93 4.58
N GLU A 13 -1.86 -23.54 4.76
CA GLU A 13 -1.28 -23.87 6.06
C GLU A 13 -0.37 -22.74 6.57
N ALA A 14 0.02 -22.83 7.85
CA ALA A 14 0.93 -21.86 8.45
C ALA A 14 2.32 -21.96 7.80
N GLY A 15 2.78 -20.86 7.21
CA GLY A 15 4.07 -20.79 6.51
C GLY A 15 3.92 -20.78 4.99
N ASP A 16 2.74 -21.08 4.46
CA ASP A 16 2.49 -20.97 3.03
C ASP A 16 2.49 -19.52 2.55
N GLU A 17 2.99 -19.31 1.33
CA GLU A 17 3.02 -18.00 0.71
C GLU A 17 1.66 -17.64 0.11
N LEU A 18 1.09 -16.52 0.57
CA LEU A 18 -0.19 -16.00 0.07
C LEU A 18 -0.17 -15.69 -1.44
N PHE A 19 1.01 -15.40 -2.00
CA PHE A 19 1.21 -15.04 -3.41
C PHE A 19 2.23 -15.95 -4.09
N ALA A 20 2.22 -17.25 -3.77
CA ALA A 20 3.09 -18.25 -4.39
C ALA A 20 3.04 -18.16 -5.93
N GLY A 21 4.22 -18.11 -6.56
CA GLY A 21 4.35 -18.03 -8.02
C GLY A 21 4.15 -16.64 -8.65
N VAL A 22 4.00 -15.57 -7.85
CA VAL A 22 3.97 -14.19 -8.33
C VAL A 22 5.38 -13.61 -8.34
N SER A 23 5.89 -13.26 -9.52
CA SER A 23 7.18 -12.57 -9.66
C SER A 23 7.04 -11.06 -9.45
N GLU A 24 8.16 -10.38 -9.19
CA GLU A 24 8.19 -8.92 -8.99
C GLU A 24 7.62 -8.14 -10.19
N ASP A 25 7.87 -8.62 -11.41
CA ASP A 25 7.42 -7.98 -12.65
C ASP A 25 6.00 -8.38 -13.07
N HIS A 26 5.38 -9.35 -12.37
CA HIS A 26 4.12 -9.97 -12.80
C HIS A 26 3.02 -8.93 -13.04
N LEU A 27 2.88 -7.95 -12.14
CA LEU A 27 1.89 -6.89 -12.26
C LEU A 27 2.15 -5.94 -13.43
N SER A 28 3.41 -5.55 -13.67
CA SER A 28 3.74 -4.68 -14.80
C SER A 28 3.53 -5.39 -16.13
N GLN A 29 3.81 -6.70 -16.21
CA GLN A 29 3.54 -7.49 -17.41
C GLN A 29 2.04 -7.64 -17.67
N MET A 30 1.24 -7.92 -16.63
CA MET A 30 -0.21 -7.98 -16.75
C MET A 30 -0.80 -6.67 -17.24
N ALA A 31 -0.41 -5.54 -16.63
CA ALA A 31 -0.88 -4.22 -17.03
C ALA A 31 -0.42 -3.85 -18.44
N GLY A 32 0.80 -4.23 -18.83
CA GLY A 32 1.33 -4.01 -20.18
C GLY A 32 0.51 -4.68 -21.28
N ARG A 33 -0.11 -5.84 -21.00
CA ARG A 33 -1.05 -6.50 -21.95
C ARG A 33 -2.31 -5.67 -22.21
N MET A 34 -2.62 -4.72 -21.33
CA MET A 34 -3.73 -3.77 -21.46
C MET A 34 -3.25 -2.39 -21.96
N GLY A 35 -1.99 -2.26 -22.40
CA GLY A 35 -1.44 -1.00 -22.91
C GLY A 35 -0.83 -0.07 -21.86
N SER A 36 -0.73 -0.50 -20.60
CA SER A 36 -0.03 0.29 -19.56
C SER A 36 1.46 0.44 -19.89
N PRO A 37 2.09 1.60 -19.59
CA PRO A 37 3.54 1.70 -19.58
C PRO A 37 4.16 0.74 -18.56
N LYS A 38 5.45 0.43 -18.75
CA LYS A 38 6.24 -0.36 -17.80
C LYS A 38 6.42 0.42 -16.50
N PHE A 39 6.29 -0.25 -15.35
CA PHE A 39 6.50 0.33 -14.02
C PHE A 39 7.08 -0.72 -13.07
N MET A 40 7.61 -0.27 -11.93
CA MET A 40 8.05 -1.16 -10.85
C MET A 40 7.05 -1.17 -9.70
N LEU A 41 7.07 -2.20 -8.84
CA LEU A 41 6.27 -2.23 -7.60
C LEU A 41 6.55 -1.01 -6.70
N HIS A 42 7.77 -0.51 -6.72
CA HIS A 42 8.15 0.70 -5.99
C HIS A 42 7.43 1.96 -6.50
N ASP A 43 7.07 2.02 -7.79
CA ASP A 43 6.31 3.16 -8.32
C ASP A 43 4.85 3.13 -7.85
N LEU A 44 4.25 1.94 -7.70
CA LEU A 44 2.94 1.79 -7.05
C LEU A 44 2.97 2.26 -5.59
N ARG A 45 4.07 1.99 -4.89
CA ARG A 45 4.29 2.47 -3.52
C ARG A 45 4.41 3.99 -3.44
N LYS A 46 5.07 4.63 -4.41
CA LYS A 46 5.09 6.11 -4.52
C LYS A 46 3.69 6.65 -4.80
N LEU A 47 2.93 6.01 -5.69
CA LEU A 47 1.57 6.43 -6.02
C LEU A 47 0.68 6.45 -4.77
N LEU A 48 0.78 5.43 -3.92
CA LEU A 48 0.08 5.39 -2.63
C LEU A 48 0.44 6.61 -1.76
N ALA A 49 1.72 6.96 -1.67
CA ALA A 49 2.19 8.12 -0.92
C ALA A 49 1.62 9.43 -1.48
N THR A 50 1.68 9.60 -2.81
CA THR A 50 1.18 10.79 -3.50
C THR A 50 -0.33 10.95 -3.36
N VAL A 51 -1.11 9.87 -3.49
CA VAL A 51 -2.56 9.94 -3.28
C VAL A 51 -2.89 10.28 -1.83
N GLY A 52 -2.21 9.66 -0.87
CA GLY A 52 -2.38 9.98 0.54
C GLY A 52 -2.02 11.41 0.90
N GLU A 53 -0.96 11.97 0.31
CA GLU A 53 -0.59 13.38 0.46
C GLU A 53 -1.68 14.31 -0.10
N ARG A 54 -2.19 14.02 -1.32
CA ARG A 54 -3.28 14.80 -1.94
C ARG A 54 -4.57 14.78 -1.14
N LEU A 55 -4.82 13.71 -0.40
CA LEU A 55 -5.94 13.57 0.53
C LEU A 55 -5.70 14.27 1.88
N GLY A 56 -4.56 14.92 2.07
CA GLY A 56 -4.22 15.65 3.29
C GLY A 56 -3.78 14.77 4.46
N LEU A 57 -3.37 13.53 4.21
CA LEU A 57 -2.86 12.65 5.27
C LEU A 57 -1.53 13.16 5.81
N THR A 58 -1.35 13.05 7.13
CA THR A 58 -0.13 13.54 7.78
C THR A 58 1.08 12.70 7.41
N SER A 59 2.26 13.32 7.42
CA SER A 59 3.52 12.61 7.18
C SER A 59 3.73 11.45 8.17
N ALA A 60 3.27 11.58 9.42
CA ALA A 60 3.32 10.51 10.41
C ALA A 60 2.53 9.26 9.97
N VAL A 61 1.29 9.46 9.51
CA VAL A 61 0.41 8.39 9.04
C VAL A 61 0.98 7.74 7.78
N LEU A 62 1.39 8.54 6.79
CA LEU A 62 1.97 8.02 5.54
C LEU A 62 3.26 7.24 5.80
N ARG A 63 4.14 7.74 6.67
CA ARG A 63 5.35 7.01 7.08
C ARG A 63 5.00 5.70 7.75
N ARG A 64 3.98 5.66 8.61
CA ARG A 64 3.56 4.42 9.26
C ARG A 64 2.98 3.41 8.27
N ILE A 65 2.10 3.84 7.36
CA ILE A 65 1.53 3.00 6.29
C ILE A 65 2.63 2.41 5.41
N LEU A 66 3.60 3.25 5.03
CA LEU A 66 4.71 2.83 4.21
C LEU A 66 5.75 2.03 5.01
N ASN A 67 5.75 2.04 6.33
CA ASN A 67 6.87 1.51 7.13
C ASN A 67 8.20 2.26 6.86
N HIS A 68 8.13 3.59 6.77
CA HIS A 68 9.30 4.46 6.70
C HIS A 68 9.70 4.96 8.08
N THR A 69 11.00 4.90 8.38
CA THR A 69 11.56 5.45 9.61
C THR A 69 11.50 6.98 9.58
N PRO A 70 11.04 7.65 10.66
CA PRO A 70 11.15 9.10 10.77
C PRO A 70 12.59 9.58 10.63
N PRO A 71 12.83 10.81 10.12
CA PRO A 71 14.16 11.41 10.10
C PRO A 71 14.80 11.41 11.49
N LYS A 72 16.13 11.28 11.59
CA LYS A 72 16.82 11.25 12.89
C LYS A 72 16.57 12.50 13.74
N ALA A 73 16.30 13.64 13.10
CA ALA A 73 15.99 14.91 13.76
C ALA A 73 14.55 15.00 14.29
N ASP A 74 13.65 14.11 13.87
CA ASP A 74 12.24 14.09 14.28
C ASP A 74 12.08 13.25 15.57
N VAL A 75 12.60 13.79 16.68
CA VAL A 75 12.59 13.13 18.00
C VAL A 75 11.15 12.82 18.44
N LEU A 76 10.19 13.70 18.13
CA LEU A 76 8.77 13.53 18.47
C LEU A 76 8.20 12.24 17.86
N HIS A 77 8.33 12.07 16.53
CA HIS A 77 7.81 10.88 15.86
C HIS A 77 8.67 9.63 16.07
N ARG A 78 9.90 9.79 16.55
CA ARG A 78 10.78 8.68 16.87
C ARG A 78 10.50 8.07 18.25
N HIS A 79 10.18 8.90 19.23
CA HIS A 79 10.09 8.47 20.62
C HIS A 79 8.69 8.52 21.22
N TYR A 80 7.81 9.41 20.72
CA TYR A 80 6.55 9.72 21.39
C TYR A 80 5.32 9.40 20.55
N VAL A 81 5.39 9.51 19.22
CA VAL A 81 4.27 9.17 18.33
C VAL A 81 4.49 7.79 17.73
N GLN A 82 3.91 6.77 18.35
CA GLN A 82 3.88 5.39 17.83
C GLN A 82 2.48 5.06 17.35
N LEU A 83 2.27 5.16 16.04
CA LEU A 83 0.99 4.80 15.43
C LEU A 83 0.89 3.27 15.30
N GLY A 84 -0.18 2.69 15.83
CA GLY A 84 -0.56 1.29 15.66
C GLY A 84 -1.31 1.05 14.35
N VAL A 85 -1.80 -0.19 14.19
CA VAL A 85 -2.61 -0.59 13.02
C VAL A 85 -3.94 0.17 12.99
N GLU A 86 -4.58 0.33 14.16
CA GLU A 86 -5.87 1.01 14.24
C GLU A 86 -5.77 2.50 13.89
N ASP A 87 -4.67 3.18 14.26
CA ASP A 87 -4.46 4.60 13.99
C ASP A 87 -4.33 4.92 12.49
N VAL A 88 -3.89 3.94 11.68
CA VAL A 88 -3.72 4.11 10.23
C VAL A 88 -4.84 3.47 9.41
N ARG A 89 -5.72 2.68 10.03
CA ARG A 89 -6.79 1.94 9.35
C ARG A 89 -7.63 2.85 8.47
N GLN A 90 -8.24 3.88 9.07
CA GLN A 90 -9.14 4.79 8.36
C GLN A 90 -8.43 5.50 7.20
N ALA A 91 -7.22 6.00 7.45
CA ALA A 91 -6.43 6.68 6.42
C ALA A 91 -6.11 5.75 5.23
N LEU A 92 -5.74 4.50 5.50
CA LEU A 92 -5.46 3.51 4.47
C LEU A 92 -6.72 3.13 3.68
N GLU A 93 -7.87 3.02 4.34
CA GLU A 93 -9.17 2.76 3.69
C GLU A 93 -9.57 3.91 2.76
N VAL A 94 -9.36 5.17 3.16
CA VAL A 94 -9.62 6.34 2.31
C VAL A 94 -8.72 6.36 1.09
N VAL A 95 -7.41 6.10 1.25
CA VAL A 95 -6.47 6.01 0.12
C VAL A 95 -6.87 4.88 -0.84
N GLN A 96 -7.25 3.72 -0.30
CA GLN A 96 -7.70 2.59 -1.12
C GLN A 96 -8.96 2.94 -1.91
N ALA A 97 -9.94 3.60 -1.29
CA ALA A 97 -11.16 4.03 -1.97
C ALA A 97 -10.86 5.01 -3.11
N GLU A 98 -9.96 5.97 -2.88
CA GLU A 98 -9.59 6.95 -3.91
C GLU A 98 -8.83 6.31 -5.08
N LEU A 99 -7.89 5.40 -4.81
CA LEU A 99 -7.20 4.65 -5.86
C LEU A 99 -8.17 3.82 -6.71
N LEU A 100 -9.17 3.20 -6.08
CA LEU A 100 -10.22 2.44 -6.79
C LEU A 100 -11.11 3.35 -7.64
N ARG A 101 -11.40 4.57 -7.17
CA ARG A 101 -12.15 5.57 -7.95
C ARG A 101 -11.34 6.00 -9.18
N LEU A 102 -10.09 6.40 -8.99
CA LEU A 102 -9.18 6.80 -10.07
C LEU A 102 -8.99 5.72 -11.14
N GLY A 103 -8.96 4.44 -10.74
CA GLY A 103 -8.83 3.31 -11.67
C GLY A 103 -10.12 2.92 -12.41
N ARG A 104 -11.28 3.48 -12.04
CA ARG A 104 -12.56 3.28 -12.76
C ARG A 104 -12.85 4.40 -13.75
N ASP A 105 -12.30 5.58 -13.48
CA ASP A 105 -12.55 6.81 -14.25
C ASP A 105 -11.56 7.00 -15.41
N GLY A 106 -10.56 6.12 -15.56
CA GLY A 106 -9.57 6.12 -16.64
C GLY A 106 -9.66 4.87 -17.50
#